data_AF-A0A844QJN2-F1
#
_entry.id   AF-A0A844QJN2-F1
#
_cell.length_a   1.000
_cell.length_b   1.000
_cell.length_c   1.000
_cell.angle_alpha   90.00
_cell.angle_beta   90.00
_cell.angle_gamma   90.00
#
_symmetry.space_group_name_H-M   'P 1'
#
loop_
_entity.id
_entity.type
_entity.pdbx_description
1 polymer ?
#
loop_
_entity_poly.entity_id
_entity_poly.type
_entity_poly.pdbx_seq_one_letter_code
_entity_poly.pdbx_strand_id
1 'polypeptide(L)'
;MSLPPARDRIHLGNWRTHPASTWSFQNVGELVPCASISAPAGKPAPGPGSGLLDALMIETDDGGRISATAHLEASHGDAFVALRDGALVAEWHAP
;
A
#
# COMPACT_ATOMS: atom_id res chain seq x y z
N MET A 1 12.98 -4.15 -0.12
CA MET A 1 12.25 -3.35 -1.14
C MET A 1 13.13 -3.07 -2.36
N SER A 2 12.64 -3.32 -3.58
CA SER A 2 13.32 -2.82 -4.80
C SER A 2 12.99 -1.33 -4.95
N LEU A 3 14.02 -0.50 -5.10
CA LEU A 3 13.82 0.91 -5.44
C LEU A 3 13.09 1.02 -6.79
N PRO A 4 12.18 2.00 -6.95
CA PRO A 4 11.58 2.25 -8.26
C PRO A 4 12.66 2.61 -9.29
N PRO A 5 12.43 2.33 -10.58
CA PRO A 5 13.28 2.85 -11.64
C PRO A 5 13.42 4.38 -11.56
N ALA A 6 14.50 4.91 -12.13
CA ALA A 6 14.60 6.33 -12.38
C ALA A 6 13.36 6.83 -13.14
N ARG A 7 12.84 8.00 -12.75
CA ARG A 7 11.54 8.52 -13.22
C ARG A 7 11.43 8.62 -14.75
N ASP A 8 12.53 8.93 -15.42
CA ASP A 8 12.67 9.02 -16.88
C ASP A 8 12.50 7.67 -17.61
N ARG A 9 12.61 6.55 -16.88
CA ARG A 9 12.35 5.20 -17.38
C ARG A 9 10.90 4.75 -17.20
N ILE A 10 10.05 5.56 -16.56
CA ILE A 10 8.63 5.24 -16.33
C ILE A 10 7.77 6.00 -17.35
N HIS A 11 7.05 5.25 -18.19
CA HIS A 11 6.27 5.79 -19.30
C HIS A 11 4.98 5.01 -19.54
N LEU A 12 4.10 5.51 -20.41
CA LEU A 12 2.77 4.93 -20.65
C LEU A 12 2.81 3.45 -21.10
N GLY A 13 3.88 3.01 -21.77
CA GLY A 13 4.05 1.60 -22.16
C GLY A 13 4.42 0.63 -21.03
N ASN A 14 4.93 1.09 -19.87
CA ASN A 14 5.46 0.20 -18.82
C ASN A 14 4.95 0.51 -17.41
N TRP A 15 4.21 1.60 -17.19
CA TRP A 15 3.82 2.06 -15.85
C TRP A 15 3.06 1.01 -15.03
N ARG A 16 2.36 0.07 -15.66
CA ARG A 16 1.58 -0.99 -14.99
C ARG A 16 2.42 -2.22 -14.61
N THR A 17 3.68 -2.26 -14.98
CA THR A 17 4.55 -3.43 -14.83
C THR A 17 5.60 -3.20 -13.75
N HIS A 18 5.95 -4.25 -13.01
CA HIS A 18 7.05 -4.18 -12.06
C HIS A 18 8.39 -4.02 -12.81
N PRO A 19 9.31 -3.14 -12.35
CA PRO A 19 9.25 -2.35 -11.12
C PRO A 19 8.67 -0.93 -11.29
N ALA A 20 8.25 -0.52 -12.49
CA ALA A 20 7.70 0.82 -12.70
C ALA A 20 6.41 1.09 -11.91
N SER A 21 5.62 0.05 -11.63
CA SER A 21 4.36 0.13 -10.88
C SER A 21 4.53 0.59 -9.42
N THR A 22 5.70 0.37 -8.80
CA THR A 22 5.94 0.75 -7.40
C THR A 22 5.95 2.26 -7.18
N TRP A 23 6.25 3.04 -8.22
CA TRP A 23 6.12 4.49 -8.19
C TRP A 23 4.84 4.96 -8.90
N SER A 24 4.50 4.36 -10.04
CA SER A 24 3.44 4.89 -10.90
C SER A 24 2.04 4.82 -10.28
N PHE A 25 1.75 3.81 -9.46
CA PHE A 25 0.43 3.66 -8.84
C PHE A 25 0.16 4.72 -7.77
N GLN A 26 1.22 5.26 -7.16
CA GLN A 26 1.12 6.39 -6.24
C GLN A 26 1.13 7.76 -6.95
N ASN A 27 1.45 7.80 -8.25
CA ASN A 27 1.68 9.04 -9.02
C ASN A 27 1.00 9.02 -10.40
N VAL A 28 -0.11 8.29 -10.55
CA VAL A 28 -0.75 7.98 -11.84
C VAL A 28 -1.17 9.23 -12.63
N GLY A 29 -1.49 10.32 -11.93
CA GLY A 29 -1.87 11.61 -12.53
C GLY A 29 -0.77 12.28 -13.35
N GLU A 30 0.49 11.86 -13.21
CA GLU A 30 1.58 12.32 -14.08
C GLU A 30 1.64 11.59 -15.42
N LEU A 31 0.91 10.47 -15.57
CA LEU A 31 1.05 9.56 -16.72
C LEU A 31 -0.21 9.51 -17.58
N VAL A 32 -1.38 9.63 -16.95
CA VAL A 32 -2.68 9.61 -17.63
C VAL A 32 -3.51 10.80 -17.18
N PRO A 33 -4.35 11.38 -18.07
CA PRO A 33 -5.28 12.42 -17.66
C PRO A 33 -6.19 11.94 -16.53
N CYS A 34 -6.13 12.62 -15.39
CA CYS A 34 -6.97 12.33 -14.23
C CYS A 34 -7.90 13.51 -13.94
N ALA A 35 -9.19 13.21 -13.74
CA ALA A 35 -10.13 14.18 -13.22
C ALA A 35 -10.03 14.24 -11.69
N SER A 36 -10.09 15.44 -11.12
CA SER A 36 -10.14 15.61 -9.66
C SER A 36 -11.52 15.27 -9.12
N ILE A 37 -11.57 14.45 -8.06
CA ILE A 37 -12.78 14.17 -7.29
C ILE A 37 -12.68 14.97 -5.99
N SER A 38 -13.65 15.86 -5.76
CA SER A 38 -13.66 16.69 -4.54
C SER A 38 -14.00 15.84 -3.32
N ALA A 39 -13.24 16.01 -2.24
CA ALA A 39 -13.53 15.42 -0.94
C ALA A 39 -14.16 16.45 0.00
N PRO A 40 -14.98 16.04 0.97
CA PRO A 40 -15.46 16.92 2.04
C PRO A 40 -14.29 17.60 2.77
N ALA A 41 -14.50 18.84 3.21
CA ALA A 41 -13.50 19.53 4.01
C ALA A 41 -13.32 18.86 5.38
N GLY A 42 -12.07 18.71 5.82
CA GLY A 42 -11.71 18.14 7.12
C GLY A 42 -10.44 17.30 7.05
N LYS A 43 -9.66 17.30 8.14
CA LYS A 43 -8.54 16.38 8.28
C LYS A 43 -9.08 15.04 8.81
N PRO A 44 -8.76 13.89 8.18
CA PRO A 44 -9.05 12.59 8.78
C PRO A 44 -8.44 12.50 10.16
N ALA A 45 -9.10 11.80 11.08
CA ALA A 45 -8.47 11.42 12.33
C ALA A 45 -7.20 10.59 12.02
N PRO A 46 -6.12 10.72 12.81
CA PRO A 46 -4.98 9.82 12.68
C PRO A 46 -5.46 8.37 12.85
N GLY A 47 -5.01 7.47 11.98
CA GLY A 47 -5.35 6.07 12.10
C GLY A 47 -4.65 5.41 13.29
N PRO A 48 -5.06 4.18 13.65
CA PRO A 48 -4.62 3.50 14.87
C PRO A 48 -3.18 2.97 14.81
N GLY A 49 -2.47 3.15 13.68
CA GLY A 49 -1.20 2.47 13.41
C GLY A 49 -1.39 0.96 13.23
N SER A 50 -0.27 0.23 13.15
CA SER A 50 -0.27 -1.21 12.84
C SER A 50 -1.05 -2.03 13.87
N GLY A 51 -1.04 -1.61 15.14
CA GLY A 51 -1.95 -2.10 16.17
C GLY A 51 -1.92 -3.63 16.27
N LEU A 52 -3.09 -4.26 16.10
CA LEU A 52 -3.21 -5.73 16.17
C LEU A 52 -2.40 -6.47 15.10
N LEU A 53 -2.06 -5.83 13.97
CA LEU A 53 -1.28 -6.48 12.90
C LEU A 53 0.11 -6.91 13.39
N ASP A 54 0.71 -6.18 14.32
CA ASP A 54 2.05 -6.50 14.84
C ASP A 54 2.08 -7.80 15.66
N ALA A 55 0.93 -8.19 16.22
CA ALA A 55 0.79 -9.42 17.01
C ALA A 55 0.21 -10.60 16.20
N LEU A 56 -0.24 -10.38 14.97
CA LEU A 56 -0.84 -11.41 14.13
C LEU A 56 0.24 -12.20 13.40
N MET A 57 0.06 -13.52 13.40
CA MET A 57 0.87 -14.45 12.61
C MET A 57 0.03 -15.03 11.48
N ILE A 58 0.61 -15.08 10.29
CA ILE A 58 0.01 -15.63 9.08
C ILE A 58 0.71 -16.95 8.77
N GLU A 59 -0.08 -17.99 8.52
CA GLU A 59 0.43 -19.27 8.02
C GLU A 59 0.78 -19.13 6.54
N THR A 60 1.98 -19.59 6.18
CA THR A 60 2.47 -19.57 4.80
C THR A 60 2.21 -20.91 4.13
N ASP A 61 2.19 -20.92 2.79
CA ASP A 61 1.88 -22.13 2.00
C ASP A 61 2.86 -23.29 2.24
N ASP A 62 4.07 -23.00 2.74
CA ASP A 62 5.09 -23.98 3.13
C ASP A 62 4.92 -24.48 4.57
N GLY A 63 3.84 -24.12 5.25
CA GLY A 63 3.56 -24.49 6.64
C GLY A 63 4.32 -23.68 7.68
N GLY A 64 5.09 -22.67 7.25
CA GLY A 64 5.72 -21.69 8.11
C GLY A 64 4.74 -20.68 8.71
N ARG A 65 5.28 -19.77 9.52
CA ARG A 65 4.54 -18.60 10.03
C ARG A 65 5.39 -17.35 9.95
N ILE A 66 4.79 -16.26 9.47
CA ILE A 66 5.39 -14.93 9.43
C ILE A 66 4.46 -13.91 10.10
N SER A 67 4.96 -12.75 10.52
CA SER A 67 4.07 -11.70 11.02
C SER A 67 3.17 -11.18 9.90
N ALA A 68 1.99 -10.65 10.26
CA ALA A 68 1.10 -10.05 9.27
C ALA A 68 1.75 -8.87 8.53
N THR A 69 2.55 -8.05 9.22
CA THR A 69 3.29 -6.95 8.59
C THR A 69 4.35 -7.44 7.61
N ALA A 70 5.08 -8.52 7.94
CA ALA A 70 6.04 -9.14 7.02
C ALA A 70 5.33 -9.77 5.82
N HIS A 71 4.15 -10.35 6.01
CA HIS A 71 3.33 -10.86 4.91
C HIS A 71 2.89 -9.73 3.96
N LEU A 72 2.43 -8.60 4.50
CA LEU A 72 2.05 -7.44 3.71
C LEU A 72 3.23 -6.88 2.89
N GLU A 73 4.41 -6.79 3.50
CA GLU A 73 5.64 -6.38 2.81
C GLU A 73 6.02 -7.37 1.69
N ALA A 74 6.00 -8.68 1.97
CA ALA A 74 6.29 -9.72 0.97
C ALA A 74 5.28 -9.72 -0.19
N SER A 75 4.04 -9.30 0.07
CA SER A 75 2.98 -9.15 -0.95
C SER A 75 3.15 -7.92 -1.86
N HIS A 76 4.17 -7.08 -1.61
CA HIS A 76 4.39 -5.80 -2.28
C HIS A 76 3.20 -4.83 -2.12
N GLY A 77 2.51 -4.88 -0.97
CA GLY A 77 1.45 -3.94 -0.64
C GLY A 77 2.01 -2.58 -0.20
N ASP A 78 1.37 -1.49 -0.62
CA ASP A 78 1.74 -0.13 -0.21
C ASP A 78 1.03 0.33 1.08
N ALA A 79 -0.24 -0.07 1.25
CA ALA A 79 -1.06 0.30 2.40
C ALA A 79 -2.12 -0.77 2.68
N PHE A 80 -2.45 -0.96 3.95
CA PHE A 80 -3.50 -1.86 4.42
C PHE A 80 -4.27 -1.21 5.57
N VAL A 81 -5.60 -1.35 5.55
CA VAL A 81 -6.48 -0.80 6.58
C VAL A 81 -7.52 -1.85 6.96
N ALA A 82 -7.71 -2.08 8.26
CA ALA A 82 -8.75 -2.95 8.79
C ALA A 82 -9.82 -2.16 9.54
N LEU A 83 -11.09 -2.47 9.24
CA LEU A 83 -12.25 -1.89 9.89
C LEU A 83 -13.04 -2.99 10.59
N ARG A 84 -13.56 -2.67 11.78
CA ARG A 84 -14.50 -3.52 12.51
C ARG A 84 -15.54 -2.64 13.19
N ASP A 85 -16.81 -3.00 13.05
CA ASP A 85 -17.93 -2.30 13.69
C ASP A 85 -17.94 -0.77 13.41
N GLY A 86 -17.54 -0.38 12.19
CA GLY A 86 -17.46 1.01 11.75
C GLY A 86 -16.24 1.79 12.23
N ALA A 87 -15.32 1.16 12.97
CA ALA A 87 -14.10 1.78 13.47
C ALA A 87 -12.85 1.22 12.78
N LEU A 88 -11.85 2.08 12.55
CA LEU A 88 -10.49 1.64 12.18
C LEU A 88 -9.87 0.91 13.37
N VAL A 89 -9.40 -0.32 13.15
CA VAL A 89 -8.76 -1.15 14.19
C VAL A 89 -7.29 -1.41 13.94
N ALA A 90 -6.84 -1.29 12.69
CA ALA A 90 -5.44 -1.34 12.32
C ALA A 90 -5.20 -0.62 10.99
N GLU A 91 -4.01 -0.07 10.84
CA GLU A 91 -3.53 0.59 9.63
C GLU A 91 -2.03 0.35 9.48
N TRP A 92 -1.61 -0.08 8.29
CA TRP A 92 -0.20 -0.32 7.98
C TRP A 92 0.14 0.34 6.64
N HIS A 93 1.33 0.90 6.55
CA HIS A 93 1.91 1.43 5.32
C HIS A 93 3.29 0.82 5.14
N ALA A 94 3.69 0.60 3.89
CA ALA A 94 5.03 0.13 3.58
C ALA A 94 6.10 1.11 4.15
N PRO A 95 7.24 0.59 4.64
CA PRO A 95 8.29 1.37 5.27
C PRO A 95 9.07 2.30 4.32
#